data_AF-M5K3A1-F1
#
_entry.id   AF-M5K3A1-F1
#
_cell.length_a   1.000
_cell.length_b   1.000
_cell.length_c   1.000
_cell.angle_alpha   90.00
_cell.angle_beta   90.00
_cell.angle_gamma   90.00
#
_symmetry.space_group_name_H-M   'P 1'
#
loop_
_entity.id
_entity.type
_entity.pdbx_description
1 polymer ?
#
loop_
_entity_poly.entity_id
_entity_poly.type
_entity_poly.pdbx_seq_one_letter_code
_entity_poly.pdbx_strand_id
1 'polypeptide(L)'
;MCAMKNRIREIREAKGLSQGALGEKLGVHWQTVHRAESSKSALSEQKLQAYAKALGVSTAELVGSEGGRTVTVKGQIQAGAWAETWEWPIEDQYEVPVPDDPALSNFSLHAAETRGPSMNKRYPDGTVLVFTDALERPEDLIAGKRYIVERERADGLREATVKKLWQDEYGAMWLLPESDDPRFQEAIPINGEDGDIIRILGRVRFSVTRE
;
A
#
# COMPACT_ATOMS: atom_id res chain seq x y z
N MET A 1 19.55 -4.21 17.84
CA MET A 1 19.52 -5.53 17.16
C MET A 1 18.07 -5.82 16.83
N CYS A 2 17.73 -5.72 15.56
CA CYS A 2 16.37 -5.85 15.05
C CYS A 2 15.99 -7.35 15.02
N ALA A 3 14.82 -7.70 15.53
CA ALA A 3 14.43 -9.09 15.76
C ALA A 3 13.63 -9.58 14.55
N MET A 4 14.30 -10.30 13.65
CA MET A 4 13.68 -10.88 12.46
C MET A 4 12.36 -11.60 12.77
N LYS A 5 11.27 -11.20 12.10
CA LYS A 5 9.94 -11.78 12.30
C LYS A 5 9.90 -13.17 11.66
N ASN A 6 9.72 -14.20 12.48
CA ASN A 6 9.59 -15.58 12.03
C ASN A 6 8.15 -15.89 11.57
N ARG A 7 7.98 -16.24 10.30
CA ARG A 7 6.68 -16.52 9.64
C ARG A 7 6.45 -18.01 9.36
N ILE A 8 7.31 -18.90 9.85
CA ILE A 8 7.20 -20.36 9.63
C ILE A 8 5.81 -20.88 10.04
N ARG A 9 5.31 -20.43 11.19
CA ARG A 9 4.00 -20.84 11.72
C ARG A 9 2.86 -20.41 10.80
N GLU A 10 2.84 -19.14 10.40
CA GLU A 10 1.81 -18.56 9.54
C GLU A 10 1.72 -19.33 8.21
N ILE A 11 2.87 -19.56 7.57
CA ILE A 11 2.95 -20.25 6.27
C ILE A 11 2.59 -21.73 6.40
N ARG A 12 3.00 -22.39 7.48
CA ARG A 12 2.64 -23.78 7.76
C ARG A 12 1.12 -23.94 7.90
N GLU A 13 0.49 -23.07 8.69
CA GLU A 13 -0.96 -23.08 8.92
C GLU A 13 -1.74 -22.76 7.65
N ALA A 14 -1.29 -21.79 6.85
CA ALA A 14 -1.89 -21.47 5.55
C ALA A 14 -1.86 -22.64 4.55
N LYS A 15 -0.85 -23.52 4.68
CA LYS A 15 -0.73 -24.75 3.87
C LYS A 15 -1.43 -25.97 4.49
N GLY A 16 -2.17 -25.78 5.58
CA GLY A 16 -2.91 -26.86 6.26
C GLY A 16 -2.01 -27.92 6.91
N LEU A 17 -0.75 -27.60 7.19
CA LEU A 17 0.22 -28.54 7.75
C LEU A 17 0.23 -28.48 9.28
N SER A 18 0.24 -29.64 9.93
CA SER A 18 0.56 -29.74 11.37
C SER A 18 2.07 -29.57 11.59
N GLN A 19 2.49 -29.23 12.82
CA GLN A 19 3.92 -29.21 13.16
C GLN A 19 4.59 -30.58 12.95
N GLY A 20 3.84 -31.67 13.17
CA GLY A 20 4.29 -33.03 12.87
C GLY A 20 4.52 -33.26 11.38
N ALA A 21 3.56 -32.89 10.53
CA ALA A 21 3.68 -33.04 9.08
C ALA A 21 4.83 -32.21 8.49
N LEU A 22 5.06 -31.00 9.01
CA LEU A 22 6.23 -30.21 8.61
C LEU A 22 7.55 -30.85 9.10
N GLY A 23 7.54 -31.41 10.31
CA GLY A 23 8.67 -32.17 10.86
C GLY A 23 9.04 -33.36 9.98
N GLU A 24 8.05 -34.15 9.55
CA GLU A 24 8.24 -35.28 8.63
C GLU A 24 8.85 -34.85 7.29
N LYS A 25 8.37 -33.75 6.69
CA LYS A 25 8.96 -33.18 5.46
C LYS A 25 10.41 -32.73 5.63
N LEU A 26 10.77 -32.28 6.83
CA LEU A 26 12.12 -31.82 7.17
C LEU A 26 13.03 -32.95 7.67
N GLY A 27 12.48 -34.15 7.93
CA GLY A 27 13.21 -35.22 8.59
C GLY A 27 13.58 -34.91 10.06
N VAL A 28 12.78 -34.10 10.75
CA VAL A 28 13.02 -33.70 12.15
C VAL A 28 11.79 -33.95 13.03
N HIS A 29 12.02 -34.08 14.34
CA HIS A 29 10.93 -34.21 15.30
C HIS A 29 10.08 -32.92 15.39
N TRP A 30 8.77 -33.05 15.62
CA TRP A 30 7.82 -31.93 15.69
C TRP A 30 8.22 -30.86 16.71
N GLN A 31 8.89 -31.23 17.81
CA GLN A 31 9.39 -30.28 18.82
C GLN A 31 10.44 -29.32 18.24
N THR A 32 11.22 -29.77 17.24
CA THR A 32 12.19 -28.93 16.54
C THR A 32 11.46 -27.84 15.76
N VAL A 33 10.34 -28.17 15.13
CA VAL A 33 9.46 -27.22 14.43
C VAL A 33 8.83 -26.25 15.43
N HIS A 34 8.26 -26.75 16.53
CA HIS A 34 7.70 -25.91 17.59
C HIS A 34 8.75 -24.92 18.14
N ARG A 35 9.97 -25.39 18.42
CA ARG A 35 11.08 -24.54 18.88
C ARG A 35 11.50 -23.52 17.83
N ALA A 36 11.52 -23.92 16.55
CA ALA A 36 11.80 -22.97 15.46
C ALA A 36 10.72 -21.89 15.42
N GLU A 37 9.44 -22.23 15.48
CA GLU A 37 8.30 -21.28 15.45
C GLU A 37 8.23 -20.35 16.67
N SER A 38 8.65 -20.82 17.85
CA SER A 38 8.60 -20.06 19.10
C SER A 38 9.90 -19.33 19.45
N SER A 39 10.97 -19.54 18.66
CA SER A 39 12.26 -18.90 18.90
C SER A 39 12.19 -17.39 18.64
N LYS A 40 12.63 -16.61 19.62
CA LYS A 40 12.88 -15.16 19.47
C LYS A 40 14.22 -14.85 18.81
N SER A 41 15.07 -15.87 18.64
CA SER A 41 16.39 -15.77 18.01
C SER A 41 16.33 -16.14 16.53
N ALA A 42 17.15 -15.46 15.73
CA ALA A 42 17.39 -15.76 14.33
C ALA A 42 17.67 -17.26 14.08
N LEU A 43 17.00 -17.85 13.08
CA LEU A 43 17.36 -19.16 12.55
C LEU A 43 18.67 -19.04 11.76
N SER A 44 19.49 -20.08 11.78
CA SER A 44 20.65 -20.14 10.90
C SER A 44 20.21 -20.22 9.43
N GLU A 45 21.03 -19.67 8.53
CA GLU A 45 20.79 -19.68 7.08
C GLU A 45 20.46 -21.10 6.56
N GLN A 46 21.21 -22.11 6.99
CA GLN A 46 20.97 -23.51 6.63
C GLN A 46 19.59 -24.02 7.07
N LYS A 47 19.13 -23.65 8.27
CA LYS A 47 17.79 -24.00 8.73
C LYS A 47 16.75 -23.26 7.91
N LEU A 48 16.94 -21.97 7.71
CA LEU A 48 16.02 -21.15 6.92
C LEU A 48 15.79 -21.73 5.53
N GLN A 49 16.85 -22.11 4.82
CA GLN A 49 16.77 -22.76 3.51
C GLN A 49 16.04 -24.12 3.55
N ALA A 50 16.28 -24.93 4.58
CA ALA A 50 15.59 -26.21 4.74
C ALA A 50 14.08 -26.03 4.94
N TYR A 51 13.67 -25.09 5.81
CA TYR A 51 12.26 -24.75 5.99
C TYR A 51 11.65 -24.16 4.73
N ALA A 52 12.39 -23.30 4.01
CA ALA A 52 11.92 -22.64 2.79
C ALA A 52 11.61 -23.68 1.72
N LYS A 53 12.53 -24.64 1.54
CA LYS A 53 12.36 -25.78 0.64
C LYS A 53 11.20 -26.68 1.04
N ALA A 54 11.06 -27.03 2.32
CA ALA A 54 9.99 -27.91 2.80
C ALA A 54 8.59 -27.28 2.68
N LEU A 55 8.52 -25.97 2.85
CA LEU A 55 7.30 -25.18 2.69
C LEU A 55 7.08 -24.75 1.24
N GLY A 56 8.08 -24.81 0.35
CA GLY A 56 7.96 -24.36 -1.04
C GLY A 56 7.76 -22.86 -1.15
N VAL A 57 8.54 -22.09 -0.40
CA VAL A 57 8.58 -20.61 -0.38
C VAL A 57 10.03 -20.15 -0.40
N SER A 58 10.28 -18.85 -0.61
CA SER A 58 11.62 -18.28 -0.47
C SER A 58 12.05 -18.14 0.99
N THR A 59 13.36 -18.01 1.24
CA THR A 59 13.89 -17.72 2.58
C THR A 59 13.40 -16.37 3.12
N ALA A 60 13.23 -15.38 2.25
CA ALA A 60 12.67 -14.05 2.56
C ALA A 60 11.19 -14.09 2.98
N GLU A 61 10.42 -15.08 2.54
CA GLU A 61 9.05 -15.25 3.02
C GLU A 61 9.02 -15.83 4.46
N LEU A 62 10.04 -16.60 4.86
CA LEU A 62 10.09 -17.25 6.18
C LEU A 62 10.58 -16.33 7.30
N VAL A 63 11.61 -15.55 7.02
CA VAL A 63 12.00 -14.41 7.85
C VAL A 63 11.37 -13.23 7.16
N GLY A 64 10.17 -12.83 7.62
CA GLY A 64 9.55 -11.62 7.11
C GLY A 64 10.61 -10.54 7.09
N SER A 65 10.86 -9.97 5.91
CA SER A 65 11.92 -9.01 5.76
C SER A 65 11.63 -7.87 6.73
N GLU A 66 12.53 -7.64 7.70
CA GLU A 66 12.59 -6.34 8.35
C GLU A 66 13.10 -5.26 7.36
N GLY A 67 13.35 -5.63 6.09
CA GLY A 67 13.36 -4.72 4.96
C GLY A 67 11.93 -4.50 4.48
N GLY A 68 11.43 -3.27 4.67
CA GLY A 68 10.19 -2.85 4.04
C GLY A 68 10.21 -3.08 2.54
N ARG A 69 9.03 -3.24 1.93
CA ARG A 69 8.90 -3.20 0.48
C ARG A 69 9.31 -1.81 0.01
N THR A 70 10.19 -1.74 -0.99
CA THR A 70 10.53 -0.46 -1.61
C THR A 70 9.47 -0.07 -2.63
N VAL A 71 9.05 1.20 -2.60
CA VAL A 71 8.06 1.74 -3.53
C VAL A 71 8.58 3.01 -4.16
N THR A 72 8.48 3.10 -5.48
CA THR A 72 8.86 4.29 -6.27
C THR A 72 7.83 5.39 -6.09
N VAL A 73 8.30 6.55 -5.65
CA VAL A 73 7.59 7.83 -5.68
C VAL A 73 7.74 8.40 -7.08
N LYS A 74 6.64 8.33 -7.84
CA LYS A 74 6.62 8.65 -9.27
C LYS A 74 6.51 10.13 -9.57
N GLY A 75 6.03 10.93 -8.62
CA GLY A 75 5.62 12.30 -8.90
C GLY A 75 4.98 12.99 -7.72
N GLN A 76 4.30 14.10 -8.01
CA GLN A 76 3.56 14.90 -7.05
C GLN A 76 2.07 14.96 -7.37
N ILE A 77 1.24 15.03 -6.33
CA ILE A 77 -0.20 15.25 -6.44
C ILE A 77 -0.58 16.55 -5.74
N GLN A 78 -1.34 17.39 -6.42
CA GLN A 78 -1.71 18.71 -5.94
C GLN A 78 -3.09 19.10 -6.44
N ALA A 79 -4.00 19.37 -5.52
CA ALA A 79 -5.30 19.93 -5.87
C ALA A 79 -5.14 21.36 -6.43
N GLY A 80 -5.84 21.65 -7.52
CA GLY A 80 -5.79 22.89 -8.27
C GLY A 80 -4.70 22.96 -9.35
N ALA A 81 -3.81 21.97 -9.44
CA ALA A 81 -2.71 21.95 -10.40
C ALA A 81 -3.06 21.07 -11.61
N TRP A 82 -3.12 21.68 -12.79
CA TRP A 82 -3.46 21.03 -14.06
C TRP A 82 -2.21 20.89 -14.92
N ALA A 83 -1.90 19.66 -15.35
CA ALA A 83 -0.72 19.33 -16.14
C ALA A 83 -1.00 18.14 -17.06
N GLU A 84 -0.13 17.85 -18.02
CA GLU A 84 -0.26 16.67 -18.89
C GLU A 84 -0.07 15.36 -18.11
N THR A 85 0.82 15.37 -17.11
CA THR A 85 1.07 14.25 -16.21
C THR A 85 1.48 14.75 -14.84
N TRP A 86 1.17 13.95 -13.81
CA TRP A 86 1.62 14.17 -12.44
C TRP A 86 2.96 13.47 -12.15
N GLU A 87 3.37 12.56 -13.03
CA GLU A 87 4.63 11.83 -12.93
C GLU A 87 5.81 12.73 -13.31
N TRP A 88 6.87 12.65 -12.53
CA TRP A 88 8.15 13.27 -12.86
C TRP A 88 8.92 12.42 -13.88
N PRO A 89 9.92 13.02 -14.56
CA PRO A 89 10.95 12.25 -15.27
C PRO A 89 11.57 11.19 -14.36
N ILE A 90 11.96 10.04 -14.94
CA ILE A 90 12.45 8.87 -14.18
C ILE A 90 13.66 9.23 -13.31
N GLU A 91 14.50 10.15 -13.78
CA GLU A 91 15.68 10.67 -13.07
C GLU A 91 15.36 11.43 -11.77
N ASP A 92 14.15 11.98 -11.65
CA ASP A 92 13.68 12.73 -10.47
C ASP A 92 12.87 11.83 -9.51
N GLN A 93 12.53 10.61 -9.93
CA GLN A 93 11.83 9.65 -9.10
C GLN A 93 12.77 9.08 -8.03
N TYR A 94 12.20 8.80 -6.86
CA TYR A 94 12.95 8.25 -5.73
C TYR A 94 12.17 7.14 -5.05
N GLU A 95 12.85 6.40 -4.18
CA GLU A 95 12.27 5.24 -3.51
C GLU A 95 12.06 5.49 -2.01
N VAL A 96 10.97 4.94 -1.48
CA VAL A 96 10.71 4.91 -0.03
C VAL A 96 10.46 3.49 0.47
N PRO A 97 10.95 3.13 1.66
CA PRO A 97 10.59 1.87 2.29
C PRO A 97 9.19 1.97 2.90
N VAL A 98 8.36 0.93 2.73
CA VAL A 98 7.08 0.77 3.42
C VAL A 98 6.99 -0.60 4.10
N PRO A 99 6.15 -0.78 5.14
CA PRO A 99 5.94 -2.08 5.74
C PRO A 99 5.57 -3.15 4.69
N ASP A 100 6.19 -4.33 4.80
CA ASP A 100 5.80 -5.50 4.00
C ASP A 100 4.50 -6.09 4.58
N ASP A 101 3.36 -5.58 4.11
CA ASP A 101 2.02 -6.05 4.47
C ASP A 101 1.64 -7.24 3.58
N PRO A 102 1.49 -8.46 4.13
CA PRO A 102 1.11 -9.64 3.35
C PRO A 102 -0.21 -9.49 2.58
N ALA A 103 -1.12 -8.61 3.04
CA ALA A 103 -2.37 -8.33 2.32
C ALA A 103 -2.14 -7.56 1.01
N LEU A 104 -0.95 -6.99 0.82
CA LEU A 104 -0.57 -6.18 -0.34
C LEU A 104 0.48 -6.85 -1.24
N SER A 105 0.89 -8.09 -0.94
CA SER A 105 1.94 -8.79 -1.68
C SER A 105 1.63 -8.98 -3.17
N ASN A 106 0.33 -9.10 -3.51
CA ASN A 106 -0.13 -9.34 -4.87
C ASN A 106 -0.47 -8.05 -5.63
N PHE A 107 -0.29 -6.88 -5.01
CA PHE A 107 -0.60 -5.59 -5.63
C PHE A 107 0.69 -4.90 -6.04
N SER A 108 0.69 -4.27 -7.22
CA SER A 108 1.66 -3.21 -7.52
C SER A 108 1.38 -2.02 -6.61
N LEU A 109 2.44 -1.47 -6.00
CA LEU A 109 2.36 -0.26 -5.20
C LEU A 109 3.04 0.88 -5.96
N HIS A 110 2.41 2.05 -5.88
CA HIS A 110 2.93 3.31 -6.38
C HIS A 110 2.91 4.33 -5.27
N ALA A 111 3.71 5.37 -5.41
CA ALA A 111 3.72 6.46 -4.47
C ALA A 111 3.74 7.82 -5.16
N ALA A 112 3.18 8.82 -4.50
CA ALA A 112 3.23 10.20 -4.92
C ALA A 112 3.36 11.13 -3.71
N GLU A 113 4.08 12.23 -3.89
CA GLU A 113 4.26 13.25 -2.88
C GLU A 113 3.11 14.25 -2.90
N THR A 114 2.53 14.54 -1.74
CA THR A 114 1.45 15.52 -1.61
C THR A 114 1.98 16.94 -1.65
N ARG A 115 1.25 17.81 -2.37
CA ARG A 115 1.46 19.26 -2.33
C ARG A 115 0.16 20.03 -2.09
N GLY A 116 0.30 21.10 -1.32
CA GLY A 116 -0.78 22.02 -1.00
C GLY A 116 -1.74 21.52 0.09
N PRO A 117 -2.71 22.35 0.50
CA PRO A 117 -3.42 22.15 1.75
C PRO A 117 -4.67 21.26 1.65
N SER A 118 -5.03 20.73 0.47
CA SER A 118 -6.32 20.03 0.27
C SER A 118 -6.56 18.83 1.20
N MET A 119 -5.50 18.23 1.76
CA MET A 119 -5.59 17.12 2.72
C MET A 119 -4.81 17.39 4.00
N ASN A 120 -4.44 18.64 4.31
CA ASN A 120 -3.50 18.97 5.40
C ASN A 120 -3.92 18.51 6.80
N LYS A 121 -5.22 18.30 7.07
CA LYS A 121 -5.69 17.71 8.34
C LYS A 121 -5.16 16.29 8.55
N ARG A 122 -4.89 15.57 7.46
CA ARG A 122 -4.48 14.17 7.47
C ARG A 122 -3.08 13.94 6.89
N TYR A 123 -2.76 14.64 5.81
CA TYR A 123 -1.51 14.54 5.07
C TYR A 123 -0.93 15.95 4.92
N PRO A 124 0.00 16.33 5.81
CA PRO A 124 0.77 17.55 5.64
C PRO A 124 1.49 17.58 4.30
N ASP A 125 1.80 18.78 3.82
CA ASP A 125 2.60 19.00 2.62
C ASP A 125 3.91 18.19 2.66
N GLY A 126 4.31 17.61 1.53
CA GLY A 126 5.50 16.73 1.43
C GLY A 126 5.27 15.30 1.95
N THR A 127 4.08 14.93 2.41
CA THR A 127 3.77 13.54 2.77
C THR A 127 3.76 12.67 1.51
N VAL A 128 4.50 11.56 1.53
CA VAL A 128 4.46 10.55 0.48
C VAL A 128 3.32 9.58 0.75
N LEU A 129 2.39 9.46 -0.20
CA LEU A 129 1.27 8.52 -0.12
C LEU A 129 1.57 7.31 -0.97
N VAL A 130 1.48 6.12 -0.36
CA VAL A 130 1.63 4.84 -1.05
C VAL A 130 0.25 4.23 -1.27
N PHE A 131 -0.04 3.89 -2.52
CA PHE A 131 -1.32 3.39 -2.96
C PHE A 131 -1.16 2.16 -3.85
N THR A 132 -2.19 1.32 -3.88
CA THR A 132 -2.26 0.19 -4.81
C THR A 132 -2.56 0.69 -6.21
N ASP A 133 -1.98 0.05 -7.22
CA ASP A 133 -2.53 0.16 -8.58
C ASP A 133 -3.94 -0.42 -8.59
N ALA A 134 -4.88 0.27 -9.23
CA ALA A 134 -6.29 -0.04 -9.15
C ALA A 134 -6.94 -0.07 -10.53
N LEU A 135 -7.35 -1.27 -10.92
CA LEU A 135 -8.64 -1.48 -11.60
C LEU A 135 -9.73 -1.60 -10.54
N GLU A 136 -9.83 -0.63 -9.63
CA GLU A 136 -10.92 -0.64 -8.64
C GLU A 136 -12.21 -0.30 -9.37
N ARG A 137 -13.12 -1.26 -9.41
CA ARG A 137 -14.47 -1.01 -9.91
C ARG A 137 -15.22 -0.21 -8.85
N PRO A 138 -16.27 0.55 -9.22
CA PRO A 138 -17.04 1.33 -8.25
C PRO A 138 -17.52 0.51 -7.03
N GLU A 139 -17.82 -0.77 -7.20
CA GLU A 139 -18.19 -1.70 -6.12
C GLU A 139 -17.07 -2.03 -5.13
N ASP A 140 -15.81 -1.85 -5.50
CA ASP A 140 -14.64 -2.13 -4.67
C ASP A 140 -14.27 -0.92 -3.77
N LEU A 141 -14.92 0.22 -3.99
CA LEU A 141 -14.67 1.45 -3.26
C LEU A 141 -15.30 1.43 -1.87
N ILE A 142 -14.55 1.90 -0.87
CA ILE A 142 -14.93 1.85 0.54
C ILE A 142 -15.00 3.27 1.10
N ALA A 143 -16.21 3.70 1.47
CA ALA A 143 -16.44 4.99 2.11
C ALA A 143 -15.57 5.16 3.38
N GLY A 144 -15.08 6.36 3.61
CA GLY A 144 -14.14 6.71 4.68
C GLY A 144 -12.67 6.40 4.37
N LYS A 145 -12.36 5.70 3.27
CA LYS A 145 -10.99 5.51 2.78
C LYS A 145 -10.57 6.64 1.85
N ARG A 146 -9.27 6.69 1.55
CA ARG A 146 -8.66 7.78 0.78
C ARG A 146 -8.06 7.21 -0.49
N TYR A 147 -8.21 7.97 -1.55
CA TYR A 147 -7.91 7.55 -2.90
C TYR A 147 -7.10 8.63 -3.60
N ILE A 148 -6.16 8.20 -4.43
CA ILE A 148 -5.57 9.04 -5.45
C ILE A 148 -6.56 9.09 -6.61
N VAL A 149 -6.89 10.30 -7.02
CA VAL A 149 -7.89 10.60 -8.03
C VAL A 149 -7.23 11.46 -9.09
N GLU A 150 -7.45 11.10 -10.35
CA GLU A 150 -7.13 11.92 -11.50
C GLU A 150 -8.42 12.49 -12.08
N ARG A 151 -8.43 13.79 -12.33
CA ARG A 151 -9.47 14.47 -13.11
C ARG A 151 -8.89 14.88 -14.43
N GLU A 152 -9.59 14.63 -15.53
CA GLU A 152 -9.20 15.03 -16.87
C GLU A 152 -10.26 15.96 -17.46
N ARG A 153 -9.83 17.13 -17.92
CA ARG A 153 -10.66 18.12 -18.60
C ARG A 153 -10.76 17.82 -20.10
N ALA A 154 -11.70 18.47 -20.77
CA ALA A 154 -11.89 18.37 -22.22
C ALA A 154 -10.67 18.81 -23.05
N ASP A 155 -9.78 19.63 -22.50
CA ASP A 155 -8.52 20.05 -23.13
C ASP A 155 -7.39 19.01 -22.97
N GLY A 156 -7.63 17.89 -22.27
CA GLY A 156 -6.68 16.83 -22.01
C GLY A 156 -5.77 17.08 -20.81
N LEU A 157 -5.87 18.24 -20.15
CA LEU A 157 -5.13 18.48 -18.92
C LEU A 157 -5.69 17.66 -17.78
N ARG A 158 -4.78 17.21 -16.91
CA ARG A 158 -5.06 16.33 -15.79
C ARG A 158 -4.68 16.97 -14.46
N GLU A 159 -5.49 16.72 -13.47
CA GLU A 159 -5.25 17.07 -12.07
C GLU A 159 -5.22 15.78 -11.26
N ALA A 160 -4.06 15.44 -10.68
CA ALA A 160 -3.94 14.34 -9.74
C ALA A 160 -3.96 14.86 -8.30
N THR A 161 -4.87 14.32 -7.48
CA THR A 161 -5.08 14.74 -6.09
C THR A 161 -5.41 13.54 -5.21
N VAL A 162 -5.26 13.68 -3.90
CA VAL A 162 -5.84 12.77 -2.91
C VAL A 162 -7.16 13.34 -2.36
N LYS A 163 -8.15 12.46 -2.15
CA LYS A 163 -9.46 12.79 -1.54
C LYS A 163 -9.94 11.65 -0.63
N LYS A 164 -10.78 11.97 0.36
CA LYS A 164 -11.52 10.98 1.14
C LYS A 164 -12.82 10.66 0.41
N LEU A 165 -13.10 9.37 0.23
CA LEU A 165 -14.38 8.93 -0.30
C LEU A 165 -15.44 8.99 0.79
N TRP A 166 -16.61 9.52 0.45
CA TRP A 166 -17.77 9.59 1.33
C TRP A 166 -19.02 9.16 0.56
N GLN A 167 -19.97 8.57 1.26
CA GLN A 167 -21.26 8.19 0.70
C GLN A 167 -22.34 8.98 1.45
N ASP A 168 -23.24 9.62 0.69
CA ASP A 168 -24.39 10.29 1.29
C ASP A 168 -25.52 9.30 1.65
N GLU A 169 -26.58 9.83 2.24
CA GLU A 169 -27.75 9.04 2.67
C GLU A 169 -28.55 8.42 1.51
N TYR A 170 -28.36 8.92 0.29
CA TYR A 170 -28.99 8.42 -0.93
C TYR A 170 -28.10 7.42 -1.68
N GLY A 171 -26.90 7.16 -1.17
CA GLY A 171 -25.94 6.22 -1.73
C GLY A 171 -25.01 6.82 -2.77
N ALA A 172 -25.10 8.12 -3.06
CA ALA A 172 -24.19 8.77 -4.00
C ALA A 172 -22.80 8.98 -3.36
N MET A 173 -21.77 8.86 -4.19
CA MET A 173 -20.38 8.83 -3.76
C MET A 173 -19.68 10.15 -4.10
N TRP A 174 -18.96 10.68 -3.11
CA TRP A 174 -18.34 11.99 -3.13
C TRP A 174 -16.87 11.91 -2.71
N LEU A 175 -16.06 12.79 -3.27
CA LEU A 175 -14.64 12.94 -3.02
C LEU A 175 -14.41 14.23 -2.22
N LEU A 176 -14.11 14.08 -0.94
CA LEU A 176 -14.01 15.19 0.00
C LEU A 176 -12.55 15.56 0.25
N PRO A 177 -12.22 16.86 0.30
CA PRO A 177 -10.99 17.32 0.92
C PRO A 177 -11.01 17.07 2.43
N GLU A 178 -9.82 17.02 3.02
CA GLU A 178 -9.65 17.05 4.48
C GLU A 178 -8.72 18.22 4.82
N SER A 179 -9.25 19.43 4.67
CA SER A 179 -8.47 20.67 4.80
C SER A 179 -8.97 21.60 5.90
N ASP A 180 -8.05 22.28 6.58
CA ASP A 180 -8.31 23.48 7.38
C ASP A 180 -8.32 24.77 6.54
N ASP A 181 -7.92 24.70 5.27
CA ASP A 181 -7.92 25.84 4.36
C ASP A 181 -9.33 26.06 3.78
N PRO A 182 -9.93 27.26 3.95
CA PRO A 182 -11.30 27.52 3.48
C PRO A 182 -11.45 27.43 1.95
N ARG A 183 -10.34 27.48 1.19
CA ARG A 183 -10.36 27.31 -0.27
C ARG A 183 -10.55 25.85 -0.70
N PHE A 184 -10.40 24.89 0.22
CA PHE A 184 -10.48 23.46 -0.06
C PHE A 184 -11.56 22.78 0.80
N GLN A 185 -12.82 23.15 0.56
CA GLN A 185 -13.98 22.62 1.29
C GLN A 185 -15.02 21.93 0.39
N GLU A 186 -14.97 22.17 -0.92
CA GLU A 186 -15.93 21.65 -1.88
C GLU A 186 -15.74 20.15 -2.14
N ALA A 187 -16.84 19.40 -2.12
CA ALA A 187 -16.86 17.97 -2.43
C ALA A 187 -17.07 17.78 -3.94
N ILE A 188 -16.38 16.81 -4.53
CA ILE A 188 -16.48 16.49 -5.95
C ILE A 188 -17.26 15.18 -6.11
N PRO A 189 -18.33 15.09 -6.91
CA PRO A 189 -19.01 13.82 -7.13
C PRO A 189 -18.11 12.86 -7.89
N ILE A 190 -18.10 11.58 -7.52
CA ILE A 190 -17.17 10.61 -8.14
C ILE A 190 -17.41 10.40 -9.65
N ASN A 191 -18.62 10.70 -10.11
CA ASN A 191 -19.02 10.55 -11.52
C ASN A 191 -18.61 11.76 -12.38
N GLY A 192 -17.95 12.77 -11.81
CA GLY A 192 -17.57 13.99 -12.51
C GLY A 192 -18.65 15.08 -12.50
N GLU A 193 -18.21 16.29 -12.86
CA GLU A 193 -19.04 17.47 -13.14
C GLU A 193 -18.53 18.13 -14.43
N ASP A 194 -19.39 18.87 -15.12
CA ASP A 194 -19.03 19.76 -16.23
C ASP A 194 -18.17 19.14 -17.36
N GLY A 195 -18.33 17.85 -17.63
CA GLY A 195 -17.63 17.13 -18.69
C GLY A 195 -16.23 16.64 -18.31
N ASP A 196 -15.81 16.82 -17.05
CA ASP A 196 -14.59 16.22 -16.53
C ASP A 196 -14.73 14.70 -16.37
N ILE A 197 -13.68 13.97 -16.70
CA ILE A 197 -13.58 12.53 -16.44
C ILE A 197 -12.82 12.31 -15.13
N ILE A 198 -13.42 11.56 -14.21
CA ILE A 198 -12.77 11.16 -12.95
C ILE A 198 -12.28 9.73 -13.04
N ARG A 199 -11.02 9.50 -12.67
CA ARG A 199 -10.40 8.19 -12.55
C ARG A 199 -9.84 7.99 -11.14
N ILE A 200 -10.14 6.84 -10.54
CA ILE A 200 -9.52 6.42 -9.29
C ILE A 200 -8.22 5.70 -9.64
N LEU A 201 -7.08 6.31 -9.35
CA LEU A 201 -5.76 5.71 -9.60
C LEU A 201 -5.42 4.65 -8.55
N GLY A 202 -5.98 4.78 -7.34
CA GLY A 202 -5.91 3.73 -6.34
C GLY A 202 -6.06 4.17 -4.90
N ARG A 203 -6.23 3.18 -4.01
CA ARG A 203 -6.44 3.41 -2.59
C ARG A 203 -5.14 3.62 -1.84
N VAL A 204 -5.09 4.66 -1.02
CA VAL A 204 -3.98 4.93 -0.11
C VAL A 204 -3.92 3.85 0.98
N ARG A 205 -2.74 3.24 1.11
CA ARG A 205 -2.43 2.17 2.07
C ARG A 205 -1.47 2.64 3.17
N PHE A 206 -0.48 3.44 2.81
CA PHE A 206 0.49 4.01 3.74
C PHE A 206 0.73 5.49 3.48
N SER A 207 1.19 6.20 4.50
CA SER A 207 1.73 7.56 4.41
C SER A 207 3.11 7.57 5.04
N VAL A 208 4.09 8.13 4.34
CA VAL A 208 5.49 8.25 4.79
C VAL A 208 5.84 9.72 4.83
N THR A 209 6.46 10.17 5.91
CA THR A 209 6.94 11.55 6.08
C THR A 209 8.45 11.48 6.29
N ARG A 210 9.20 12.36 5.62
CA ARG A 210 10.66 12.47 5.76
C ARG A 210 10.98 13.58 6.75
N GLU A 211 11.97 13.36 7.60
CA GLU A 211 12.55 14.39 8.48
C GLU A 211 13.65 15.18 7.78
#